data_AF-A0A176YYG1-F1
#
_entry.id   AF-A0A176YYG1-F1
#
_cell.length_a   1.000
_cell.length_b   1.000
_cell.length_c   1.000
_cell.angle_alpha   90.00
_cell.angle_beta   90.00
_cell.angle_gamma   90.00
#
_symmetry.space_group_name_H-M   'P 1'
#
loop_
_entity.id
_entity.type
_entity.pdbx_description
1 polymer ?
#
loop_
_entity_poly.entity_id
_entity_poly.type
_entity_poly.pdbx_seq_one_letter_code
_entity_poly.pdbx_strand_id
1 'polypeptide(L)'
;MAVTLDSAQEAQWKRWRAVADLYHAYFTGLILTVVTRRGTADAAEFVFRVFRRQQQERFLPGLKKLGISHLPPAVAAAQYHYLSNWIGGVHVEYMYESDAKAWIRYPPPRWIWKGTAICGVPGEVSRAMLRGWHANNGVALGDLRLGFVCTKQSVDGQDGLEGYYYQYDHPLELDQRLVFARHLEAPLFDAKTAPALPVASWPKPRLEKAYRNYAMEYVRTAAPVMVQLFGPEDASYLLHLTGKLIGMQSFDEVASALSAGRGGAGEFASFLQALFTAQDDAAEMTSSEGTFEIRQQSWKLMDDVADYHPACAKVLEGLFEGLAAGCGRHIGVHMRAPAGGRPPLMWTIE
;
A
#
# COMPACT_ATOMS: atom_id res chain seq x y z
N MET A 1 36.20 -3.46 -8.08
CA MET A 1 35.51 -3.06 -6.83
C MET A 1 34.31 -2.13 -7.09
N ALA A 2 34.40 -1.10 -7.94
CA ALA A 2 33.25 -0.23 -8.24
C ALA A 2 32.10 -0.97 -8.96
N VAL A 3 32.41 -1.77 -9.99
CA VAL A 3 31.42 -2.54 -10.79
C VAL A 3 30.65 -3.59 -9.94
N THR A 4 31.30 -4.17 -8.94
CA THR A 4 30.70 -5.19 -8.06
C THR A 4 29.80 -4.59 -6.97
N LEU A 5 30.06 -3.34 -6.57
CA LEU A 5 29.20 -2.61 -5.62
C LEU A 5 27.91 -2.13 -6.32
N ASP A 6 28.01 -1.72 -7.57
CA ASP A 6 26.87 -1.29 -8.39
C ASP A 6 25.90 -2.46 -8.65
N SER A 7 26.43 -3.64 -9.02
CA SER A 7 25.60 -4.82 -9.26
C SER A 7 24.90 -5.35 -8.01
N ALA A 8 25.56 -5.30 -6.84
CA ALA A 8 24.96 -5.68 -5.57
C ALA A 8 23.83 -4.72 -5.15
N GLN A 9 24.00 -3.41 -5.40
CA GLN A 9 22.97 -2.40 -5.14
C GLN A 9 21.75 -2.59 -6.05
N GLU A 10 21.98 -2.82 -7.34
CA GLU A 10 20.89 -3.11 -8.29
C GLU A 10 20.11 -4.38 -7.93
N ALA A 11 20.81 -5.45 -7.53
CA ALA A 11 20.17 -6.66 -7.04
C ALA A 11 19.30 -6.37 -5.81
N GLN A 12 19.81 -5.61 -4.84
CA GLN A 12 19.04 -5.22 -3.66
C GLN A 12 17.78 -4.41 -4.02
N TRP A 13 17.87 -3.49 -4.97
CA TRP A 13 16.72 -2.71 -5.44
C TRP A 13 15.66 -3.57 -6.11
N LYS A 14 16.06 -4.56 -6.92
CA LYS A 14 15.13 -5.54 -7.52
C LYS A 14 14.38 -6.31 -6.44
N ARG A 15 15.06 -6.75 -5.38
CA ARG A 15 14.44 -7.45 -4.24
C ARG A 15 13.42 -6.55 -3.52
N TRP A 16 13.76 -5.29 -3.27
CA TRP A 16 12.83 -4.33 -2.65
C TRP A 16 11.60 -4.05 -3.52
N ARG A 17 11.78 -3.91 -4.84
CA ARG A 17 10.66 -3.72 -5.77
C ARG A 17 9.74 -4.94 -5.82
N ALA A 18 10.29 -6.16 -5.82
CA ALA A 18 9.47 -7.37 -5.77
C ALA A 18 8.63 -7.46 -4.49
N VAL A 19 9.20 -7.10 -3.34
CA VAL A 19 8.43 -6.98 -2.08
C VAL A 19 7.35 -5.92 -2.20
N ALA A 20 7.66 -4.75 -2.78
CA ALA A 20 6.70 -3.69 -2.99
C ALA A 20 5.53 -4.15 -3.86
N ASP A 21 5.82 -4.80 -4.99
CA ASP A 21 4.82 -5.30 -5.93
C ASP A 21 3.98 -6.42 -5.31
N LEU A 22 4.58 -7.30 -4.50
CA LEU A 22 3.86 -8.33 -3.76
C LEU A 22 2.84 -7.73 -2.78
N TYR A 23 3.25 -6.77 -1.95
CA TYR A 23 2.33 -6.13 -0.99
C TYR A 23 1.33 -5.19 -1.64
N HIS A 24 1.69 -4.57 -2.75
CA HIS A 24 0.74 -3.84 -3.57
C HIS A 24 -0.33 -4.77 -4.15
N ALA A 25 0.07 -5.90 -4.74
CA ALA A 25 -0.86 -6.91 -5.23
C ALA A 25 -1.74 -7.45 -4.09
N TYR A 26 -1.16 -7.67 -2.89
CA TYR A 26 -1.90 -8.06 -1.70
C TYR A 26 -2.99 -7.05 -1.35
N PHE A 27 -2.67 -5.76 -1.27
CA PHE A 27 -3.65 -4.73 -0.91
C PHE A 27 -4.78 -4.64 -1.94
N THR A 28 -4.46 -4.60 -3.23
CA THR A 28 -5.45 -4.61 -4.32
C THR A 28 -6.32 -5.88 -4.27
N GLY A 29 -5.69 -7.04 -4.07
CA GLY A 29 -6.37 -8.33 -3.92
C GLY A 29 -7.26 -8.39 -2.69
N LEU A 30 -6.87 -7.75 -1.59
CA LEU A 30 -7.67 -7.69 -0.36
C LEU A 30 -8.96 -6.91 -0.61
N ILE A 31 -8.88 -5.76 -1.27
CA ILE A 31 -10.06 -4.97 -1.64
C ILE A 31 -11.01 -5.80 -2.50
N LEU A 32 -10.50 -6.49 -3.54
CA LEU A 32 -11.32 -7.37 -4.38
C LEU A 32 -11.88 -8.57 -3.61
N THR A 33 -11.14 -9.12 -2.64
CA THR A 33 -11.61 -10.20 -1.78
C THR A 33 -12.79 -9.73 -0.93
N VAL A 34 -12.72 -8.52 -0.35
CA VAL A 34 -13.86 -7.95 0.38
C VAL A 34 -15.03 -7.67 -0.57
N VAL A 35 -14.79 -7.08 -1.75
CA VAL A 35 -15.86 -6.86 -2.75
C VAL A 35 -16.59 -8.17 -3.08
N THR A 36 -15.85 -9.25 -3.30
CA THR A 36 -16.39 -10.53 -3.80
C THR A 36 -16.89 -11.48 -2.70
N ARG A 37 -16.52 -11.26 -1.43
CA ARG A 37 -16.93 -12.13 -0.31
C ARG A 37 -17.84 -11.44 0.70
N ARG A 38 -17.76 -10.11 0.81
CA ARG A 38 -18.51 -9.28 1.76
C ARG A 38 -19.44 -8.28 1.06
N GLY A 39 -19.20 -7.99 -0.22
CA GLY A 39 -20.02 -7.08 -1.02
C GLY A 39 -19.49 -5.65 -1.04
N THR A 40 -20.15 -4.82 -1.85
CA THR A 40 -19.67 -3.46 -2.16
C THR A 40 -19.73 -2.51 -0.95
N ALA A 41 -20.76 -2.62 -0.11
CA ALA A 41 -20.92 -1.74 1.05
C ALA A 41 -19.78 -1.93 2.07
N ASP A 42 -19.49 -3.19 2.41
CA ASP A 42 -18.39 -3.55 3.32
C ASP A 42 -17.03 -3.18 2.74
N ALA A 43 -16.82 -3.38 1.43
CA ALA A 43 -15.59 -2.96 0.77
C ALA A 43 -15.41 -1.43 0.80
N ALA A 44 -16.49 -0.68 0.59
CA ALA A 44 -16.45 0.77 0.68
C ALA A 44 -16.14 1.24 2.12
N GLU A 45 -16.75 0.64 3.13
CA GLU A 45 -16.45 0.97 4.54
C GLU A 45 -15.02 0.61 4.92
N PHE A 46 -14.54 -0.57 4.50
CA PHE A 46 -13.16 -0.99 4.69
C PHE A 46 -12.16 0.01 4.08
N VAL A 47 -12.34 0.36 2.80
CA VAL A 47 -11.47 1.33 2.12
C VAL A 47 -11.55 2.71 2.77
N PHE A 48 -12.75 3.18 3.15
CA PHE A 48 -12.89 4.43 3.90
C PHE A 48 -12.02 4.42 5.17
N ARG A 49 -12.11 3.37 5.99
CA ARG A 49 -11.37 3.26 7.26
C ARG A 49 -9.86 3.19 7.06
N VAL A 50 -9.38 2.42 6.09
CA VAL A 50 -7.94 2.34 5.76
C VAL A 50 -7.40 3.72 5.40
N PHE A 51 -8.05 4.42 4.46
CA PHE A 51 -7.60 5.73 4.00
C PHE A 51 -7.77 6.80 5.09
N ARG A 52 -8.83 6.72 5.90
CA ARG A 52 -9.02 7.64 7.03
C ARG A 52 -7.90 7.51 8.04
N ARG A 53 -7.53 6.28 8.42
CA ARG A 53 -6.46 6.01 9.37
C ARG A 53 -5.11 6.49 8.84
N GLN A 54 -4.75 6.14 7.62
CA GLN A 54 -3.49 6.63 7.04
C GLN A 54 -3.45 8.14 6.93
N GLN A 55 -4.56 8.79 6.56
CA GLN A 55 -4.63 10.25 6.50
C GLN A 55 -4.30 10.86 7.87
N GLN A 56 -4.87 10.33 8.95
CA GLN A 56 -4.61 10.81 10.31
C GLN A 56 -3.15 10.62 10.74
N GLU A 57 -2.56 9.47 10.40
CA GLU A 57 -1.19 9.13 10.80
C GLU A 57 -0.11 9.81 9.93
N ARG A 58 -0.41 10.10 8.65
CA ARG A 58 0.62 10.44 7.66
C ARG A 58 0.50 11.84 7.07
N PHE A 59 -0.68 12.45 7.03
CA PHE A 59 -0.88 13.70 6.30
C PHE A 59 -0.09 14.86 6.93
N LEU A 60 -0.39 15.24 8.18
CA LEU A 60 0.29 16.36 8.84
C LEU A 60 1.80 16.12 9.05
N PRO A 61 2.27 14.95 9.51
CA PRO A 61 3.71 14.69 9.60
C PRO A 61 4.39 14.73 8.23
N GLY A 62 3.71 14.27 7.18
CA GLY A 62 4.25 14.29 5.83
C GLY A 62 4.35 15.69 5.24
N LEU A 63 3.40 16.60 5.52
CA LEU A 63 3.54 18.03 5.14
C LEU A 63 4.81 18.65 5.72
N LYS A 64 5.09 18.40 7.01
CA LYS A 64 6.32 18.88 7.68
C LYS A 64 7.57 18.27 7.04
N LYS A 65 7.56 16.95 6.83
CA LYS A 65 8.68 16.20 6.24
C LYS A 65 9.01 16.65 4.80
N LEU A 66 7.99 17.06 4.05
CA LEU A 66 8.11 17.58 2.69
C LEU A 66 8.44 19.08 2.65
N GLY A 67 8.40 19.77 3.80
CA GLY A 67 8.68 21.20 3.89
C GLY A 67 7.56 22.11 3.38
N ILE A 68 6.34 21.58 3.17
CA ILE A 68 5.22 22.28 2.53
C ILE A 68 4.10 22.69 3.51
N SER A 69 4.32 22.55 4.81
CA SER A 69 3.32 22.89 5.85
C SER A 69 3.00 24.38 5.95
N HIS A 70 3.78 25.24 5.31
CA HIS A 70 3.60 26.69 5.29
C HIS A 70 2.75 27.18 4.11
N LEU A 71 2.45 26.30 3.14
CA LEU A 71 1.69 26.65 1.95
C LEU A 71 0.19 26.84 2.27
N PRO A 72 -0.55 27.60 1.43
CA PRO A 72 -2.00 27.70 1.53
C PRO A 72 -2.68 26.31 1.57
N PRO A 73 -3.79 26.12 2.29
CA PRO A 73 -4.36 24.79 2.53
C PRO A 73 -4.65 23.96 1.27
N ALA A 74 -5.21 24.59 0.22
CA ALA A 74 -5.48 23.90 -1.05
C ALA A 74 -4.20 23.45 -1.75
N VAL A 75 -3.20 24.34 -1.79
CA VAL A 75 -1.88 24.07 -2.37
C VAL A 75 -1.14 22.99 -1.57
N ALA A 76 -1.11 23.09 -0.25
CA ALA A 76 -0.48 22.12 0.64
C ALA A 76 -1.07 20.72 0.47
N ALA A 77 -2.40 20.62 0.42
CA ALA A 77 -3.10 19.35 0.22
C ALA A 77 -2.79 18.73 -1.16
N ALA A 78 -2.82 19.53 -2.23
CA ALA A 78 -2.52 19.06 -3.59
C ALA A 78 -1.04 18.65 -3.75
N GLN A 79 -0.09 19.48 -3.28
CA GLN A 79 1.34 19.18 -3.34
C GLN A 79 1.73 17.98 -2.47
N TYR A 80 1.09 17.79 -1.31
CA TYR A 80 1.27 16.59 -0.52
C TYR A 80 0.97 15.35 -1.34
N HIS A 81 -0.18 15.32 -2.01
CA HIS A 81 -0.60 14.18 -2.80
C HIS A 81 0.34 13.97 -3.97
N TYR A 82 0.80 15.02 -4.65
CA TYR A 82 1.79 14.89 -5.71
C TYR A 82 3.13 14.31 -5.20
N LEU A 83 3.75 14.95 -4.21
CA LEU A 83 5.10 14.61 -3.75
C LEU A 83 5.15 13.27 -3.00
N SER A 84 4.18 12.99 -2.12
CA SER A 84 4.17 11.75 -1.32
C SER A 84 3.92 10.52 -2.18
N ASN A 85 3.03 10.61 -3.17
CA ASN A 85 2.74 9.51 -4.10
C ASN A 85 3.91 9.28 -5.05
N TRP A 86 4.61 10.32 -5.50
CA TRP A 86 5.82 10.16 -6.31
C TRP A 86 6.91 9.37 -5.58
N ILE A 87 7.11 9.59 -4.27
CA ILE A 87 8.01 8.78 -3.42
C ILE A 87 7.56 7.31 -3.40
N GLY A 88 6.25 7.07 -3.40
CA GLY A 88 5.63 5.76 -3.50
C GLY A 88 5.57 5.18 -4.92
N GLY A 89 6.22 5.80 -5.91
CA GLY A 89 6.23 5.34 -7.31
C GLY A 89 4.88 5.48 -8.01
N VAL A 90 3.95 6.26 -7.45
CA VAL A 90 2.63 6.53 -8.01
C VAL A 90 2.67 7.82 -8.81
N HIS A 91 2.28 7.75 -10.08
CA HIS A 91 2.22 8.93 -10.94
C HIS A 91 1.02 9.81 -10.56
N VAL A 92 1.30 11.08 -10.27
CA VAL A 92 0.31 12.11 -9.96
C VAL A 92 0.74 13.37 -10.69
N GLU A 93 -0.23 14.09 -11.23
CA GLU A 93 -0.08 15.40 -11.82
C GLU A 93 -0.57 16.45 -10.82
N TYR A 94 0.08 17.59 -10.78
CA TYR A 94 -0.26 18.73 -9.95
C TYR A 94 -0.36 19.98 -10.82
N MET A 95 -1.48 20.70 -10.71
CA MET A 95 -1.69 21.94 -11.46
C MET A 95 -2.17 23.02 -10.51
N TYR A 96 -1.31 24.00 -10.27
CA TYR A 96 -1.63 25.18 -9.47
C TYR A 96 -2.59 26.09 -10.26
N GLU A 97 -3.65 26.58 -9.62
CA GLU A 97 -4.54 27.59 -10.20
C GLU A 97 -4.50 28.88 -9.38
N SER A 98 -4.60 28.77 -8.05
CA SER A 98 -4.46 29.89 -7.11
C SER A 98 -4.16 29.36 -5.69
N ASP A 99 -3.86 30.25 -4.75
CA ASP A 99 -3.70 29.88 -3.33
C ASP A 99 -4.95 29.19 -2.74
N ALA A 100 -6.14 29.53 -3.29
CA ALA A 100 -7.40 28.92 -2.90
C ALA A 100 -7.76 27.67 -3.70
N LYS A 101 -7.07 27.36 -4.82
CA LYS A 101 -7.43 26.27 -5.72
C LYS A 101 -6.23 25.57 -6.34
N ALA A 102 -6.14 24.26 -6.14
CA ALA A 102 -5.09 23.44 -6.75
C ALA A 102 -5.62 22.06 -7.17
N TRP A 103 -5.24 21.64 -8.37
CA TRP A 103 -5.69 20.40 -8.99
C TRP A 103 -4.70 19.27 -8.77
N ILE A 104 -5.24 18.06 -8.75
CA ILE A 104 -4.48 16.82 -8.84
C ILE A 104 -5.16 15.87 -9.83
N ARG A 105 -4.35 15.10 -10.54
CA ARG A 105 -4.82 14.01 -11.38
C ARG A 105 -3.94 12.77 -11.18
N TYR A 106 -4.57 11.63 -11.00
CA TYR A 106 -3.94 10.32 -10.99
C TYR A 106 -4.23 9.67 -12.34
N PRO A 107 -3.38 9.90 -13.36
CA PRO A 107 -3.62 9.33 -14.68
C PRO A 107 -3.42 7.80 -14.65
N PRO A 108 -3.94 7.08 -15.66
CA PRO A 108 -3.65 5.67 -15.84
C PRO A 108 -2.15 5.40 -16.05
N PRO A 109 -1.63 4.24 -15.58
CA PRO A 109 -2.33 3.21 -14.82
C PRO A 109 -2.58 3.65 -13.37
N ARG A 110 -3.79 3.35 -12.85
CA ARG A 110 -4.10 3.60 -11.43
C ARG A 110 -3.37 2.59 -10.57
N TRP A 111 -2.48 3.08 -9.70
CA TRP A 111 -1.69 2.24 -8.80
C TRP A 111 -2.59 1.31 -7.99
N ILE A 112 -3.44 1.84 -7.12
CA ILE A 112 -4.34 1.06 -6.25
C ILE A 112 -5.29 0.09 -7.00
N TRP A 113 -5.57 0.33 -8.28
CA TRP A 113 -6.43 -0.51 -9.12
C TRP A 113 -5.61 -1.15 -10.26
N LYS A 114 -4.45 -1.73 -9.93
CA LYS A 114 -3.47 -2.18 -10.94
C LYS A 114 -4.03 -3.23 -11.89
N GLY A 115 -3.83 -3.01 -13.20
CA GLY A 115 -4.13 -4.00 -14.24
C GLY A 115 -5.62 -4.32 -14.35
N THR A 116 -5.94 -5.60 -14.57
CA THR A 116 -7.32 -6.07 -14.76
C THR A 116 -8.18 -5.95 -13.50
N ALA A 117 -7.56 -5.75 -12.32
CA ALA A 117 -8.27 -5.55 -11.06
C ALA A 117 -9.24 -4.35 -11.12
N ILE A 118 -8.92 -3.32 -11.90
CA ILE A 118 -9.75 -2.11 -12.03
C ILE A 118 -11.19 -2.43 -12.47
N CYS A 119 -11.38 -3.47 -13.29
CA CYS A 119 -12.69 -3.88 -13.78
C CYS A 119 -13.60 -4.44 -12.68
N GLY A 120 -13.01 -4.91 -11.57
CA GLY A 120 -13.73 -5.48 -10.43
C GLY A 120 -13.98 -4.49 -9.30
N VAL A 121 -13.57 -3.22 -9.42
CA VAL A 121 -13.67 -2.22 -8.34
C VAL A 121 -14.94 -1.38 -8.55
N PRO A 122 -15.93 -1.45 -7.64
CA PRO A 122 -17.12 -0.60 -7.71
C PRO A 122 -16.80 0.89 -7.51
N GLY A 123 -17.59 1.76 -8.15
CA GLY A 123 -17.46 3.22 -8.00
C GLY A 123 -17.57 3.69 -6.55
N GLU A 124 -18.38 3.02 -5.72
CA GLU A 124 -18.54 3.30 -4.30
C GLU A 124 -17.24 3.15 -3.51
N VAL A 125 -16.42 2.16 -3.89
CA VAL A 125 -15.13 1.89 -3.25
C VAL A 125 -14.12 2.99 -3.59
N SER A 126 -14.08 3.43 -4.85
CA SER A 126 -13.28 4.59 -5.27
C SER A 126 -13.71 5.88 -4.55
N ARG A 127 -15.03 6.11 -4.43
CA ARG A 127 -15.58 7.26 -3.67
C ARG A 127 -15.24 7.17 -2.18
N ALA A 128 -15.21 5.98 -1.60
CA ALA A 128 -14.87 5.78 -0.19
C ALA A 128 -13.43 6.20 0.14
N MET A 129 -12.49 5.94 -0.76
CA MET A 129 -11.10 6.42 -0.65
C MET A 129 -11.06 7.96 -0.57
N LEU A 130 -11.80 8.65 -1.46
CA LEU A 130 -11.91 10.11 -1.45
C LEU A 130 -12.54 10.64 -0.16
N ARG A 131 -13.59 9.98 0.33
CA ARG A 131 -14.22 10.31 1.62
C ARG A 131 -13.27 10.10 2.80
N GLY A 132 -12.49 9.02 2.80
CA GLY A 132 -11.56 8.68 3.88
C GLY A 132 -10.39 9.65 3.94
N TRP A 133 -9.86 10.05 2.78
CA TRP A 133 -8.68 10.91 2.70
C TRP A 133 -8.99 12.36 2.33
N HIS A 134 -9.33 12.62 1.06
CA HIS A 134 -9.38 13.97 0.48
C HIS A 134 -10.36 14.89 1.22
N ALA A 135 -11.55 14.38 1.56
CA ALA A 135 -12.58 15.12 2.27
C ALA A 135 -12.18 15.57 3.69
N ASN A 136 -11.13 14.99 4.27
CA ASN A 136 -10.69 15.26 5.64
C ASN A 136 -9.46 16.17 5.73
N ASN A 137 -8.91 16.60 4.59
CA ASN A 137 -7.70 17.41 4.60
C ASN A 137 -7.93 18.81 5.21
N GLY A 138 -9.09 19.43 4.98
CA GLY A 138 -9.45 20.69 5.63
C GLY A 138 -9.50 20.58 7.15
N VAL A 139 -10.17 19.54 7.66
CA VAL A 139 -10.23 19.24 9.09
C VAL A 139 -8.84 19.06 9.69
N ALA A 140 -7.97 18.30 9.04
CA ALA A 140 -6.61 18.06 9.53
C ALA A 140 -5.77 19.35 9.54
N LEU A 141 -5.96 20.23 8.56
CA LEU A 141 -5.28 21.53 8.48
C LEU A 141 -5.88 22.59 9.41
N GLY A 142 -7.02 22.31 10.07
CA GLY A 142 -7.74 23.29 10.88
C GLY A 142 -8.50 24.34 10.07
N ASP A 143 -8.74 24.10 8.78
CA ASP A 143 -9.53 24.97 7.91
C ASP A 143 -10.73 24.23 7.34
N LEU A 144 -11.90 24.42 7.96
CA LEU A 144 -13.15 23.79 7.55
C LEU A 144 -13.71 24.32 6.23
N ARG A 145 -13.12 25.37 5.65
CA ARG A 145 -13.52 25.90 4.35
C ARG A 145 -12.89 25.14 3.20
N LEU A 146 -11.96 24.22 3.46
CA LEU A 146 -11.28 23.44 2.44
C LEU A 146 -12.06 22.15 2.12
N GLY A 147 -12.49 22.02 0.87
CA GLY A 147 -13.13 20.82 0.33
C GLY A 147 -12.35 20.22 -0.85
N PHE A 148 -12.77 19.04 -1.29
CA PHE A 148 -12.27 18.40 -2.51
C PHE A 148 -13.42 18.19 -3.50
N VAL A 149 -13.22 18.60 -4.75
CA VAL A 149 -14.17 18.40 -5.84
C VAL A 149 -13.59 17.36 -6.79
N CYS A 150 -14.24 16.21 -6.90
CA CYS A 150 -13.88 15.15 -7.83
C CYS A 150 -14.57 15.34 -9.18
N THR A 151 -13.80 15.37 -10.25
CA THR A 151 -14.30 15.60 -11.62
C THR A 151 -14.33 14.31 -12.44
N LYS A 152 -13.35 13.40 -12.21
CA LYS A 152 -13.26 12.13 -12.95
C LYS A 152 -12.94 10.95 -12.04
N GLN A 153 -13.43 9.76 -12.39
CA GLN A 153 -13.09 8.49 -11.75
C GLN A 153 -12.72 7.42 -12.78
N SER A 154 -11.53 6.84 -12.64
CA SER A 154 -11.05 5.78 -13.55
C SER A 154 -11.94 4.56 -13.61
N VAL A 155 -12.52 4.15 -12.47
CA VAL A 155 -13.41 2.99 -12.38
C VAL A 155 -14.76 3.21 -13.06
N ASP A 156 -15.11 4.47 -13.34
CA ASP A 156 -16.29 4.83 -14.13
C ASP A 156 -15.95 4.92 -15.64
N GLY A 157 -14.74 4.49 -16.05
CA GLY A 157 -14.28 4.52 -17.45
C GLY A 157 -13.66 5.84 -17.90
N GLN A 158 -13.40 6.78 -16.99
CA GLN A 158 -12.76 8.05 -17.32
C GLN A 158 -11.22 7.95 -17.31
N ASP A 159 -10.55 8.90 -17.94
CA ASP A 159 -9.10 8.90 -18.22
C ASP A 159 -8.22 9.23 -17.00
N GLY A 160 -8.68 8.93 -15.79
CA GLY A 160 -7.96 9.20 -14.54
C GLY A 160 -8.89 9.37 -13.35
N LEU A 161 -8.31 9.48 -12.16
CA LEU A 161 -8.99 10.12 -11.03
C LEU A 161 -8.52 11.56 -11.00
N GLU A 162 -9.45 12.50 -11.11
CA GLU A 162 -9.16 13.92 -11.24
C GLU A 162 -10.02 14.70 -10.26
N GLY A 163 -9.45 15.78 -9.72
CA GLY A 163 -10.17 16.72 -8.90
C GLY A 163 -9.29 17.86 -8.40
N TYR A 164 -9.88 18.74 -7.61
CA TYR A 164 -9.18 19.88 -7.04
C TYR A 164 -9.57 20.12 -5.59
N TYR A 165 -8.62 20.65 -4.84
CA TYR A 165 -8.89 21.26 -3.55
C TYR A 165 -9.34 22.70 -3.77
N TYR A 166 -10.38 23.11 -3.04
CA TYR A 166 -10.88 24.48 -3.08
C TYR A 166 -11.18 24.99 -1.68
N GLN A 167 -10.67 26.18 -1.37
CA GLN A 167 -10.97 26.91 -0.15
C GLN A 167 -12.12 27.87 -0.40
N TYR A 168 -13.26 27.61 0.23
CA TYR A 168 -14.47 28.43 0.12
C TYR A 168 -14.41 29.65 1.05
N ASP A 169 -15.37 30.55 0.89
CA ASP A 169 -15.55 31.74 1.75
C ASP A 169 -16.31 31.43 3.06
N HIS A 170 -16.88 30.23 3.19
CA HIS A 170 -17.62 29.75 4.35
C HIS A 170 -17.16 28.34 4.77
N PRO A 171 -17.30 27.97 6.06
CA PRO A 171 -17.03 26.60 6.51
C PRO A 171 -17.94 25.58 5.84
N LEU A 172 -17.39 24.40 5.52
CA LEU A 172 -18.12 23.31 4.87
C LEU A 172 -18.68 22.32 5.89
N GLU A 173 -19.95 21.99 5.71
CA GLU A 173 -20.59 20.84 6.34
C GLU A 173 -19.99 19.53 5.83
N LEU A 174 -20.24 18.43 6.55
CA LEU A 174 -19.60 17.14 6.28
C LEU A 174 -19.83 16.65 4.83
N ASP A 175 -21.04 16.82 4.32
CA ASP A 175 -21.45 16.45 2.97
C ASP A 175 -20.92 17.39 1.88
N GLN A 176 -20.54 18.61 2.24
CA GLN A 176 -19.96 19.59 1.32
C GLN A 176 -18.44 19.42 1.14
N ARG A 177 -17.76 18.65 2.00
CA ARG A 177 -16.30 18.44 1.94
C ARG A 177 -15.84 17.60 0.75
N LEU A 178 -16.75 16.80 0.17
CA LEU A 178 -16.51 16.04 -1.04
C LEU A 178 -17.68 16.20 -1.99
N VAL A 179 -17.45 16.83 -3.12
CA VAL A 179 -18.46 17.06 -4.16
C VAL A 179 -18.02 16.46 -5.48
N PHE A 180 -18.97 16.09 -6.34
CA PHE A 180 -18.69 15.54 -7.66
C PHE A 180 -19.16 16.50 -8.74
N ALA A 181 -18.24 16.98 -9.58
CA ALA A 181 -18.51 17.95 -10.64
C ALA A 181 -17.97 17.43 -11.98
N ARG A 182 -18.65 16.42 -12.54
CA ARG A 182 -18.21 15.69 -13.75
C ARG A 182 -18.12 16.53 -15.03
N HIS A 183 -18.66 17.74 -15.01
CA HIS A 183 -18.65 18.68 -16.13
C HIS A 183 -17.42 19.60 -16.14
N LEU A 184 -16.58 19.54 -15.09
CA LEU A 184 -15.34 20.30 -14.99
C LEU A 184 -14.14 19.43 -15.39
N GLU A 185 -13.08 20.07 -15.85
CA GLU A 185 -11.85 19.41 -16.27
C GLU A 185 -10.63 20.20 -15.79
N ALA A 186 -9.58 19.48 -15.42
CA ALA A 186 -8.34 20.09 -14.98
C ALA A 186 -7.57 20.73 -16.15
N PRO A 187 -6.78 21.79 -15.91
CA PRO A 187 -5.88 22.33 -16.92
C PRO A 187 -4.80 21.32 -17.31
N LEU A 188 -4.17 21.51 -18.47
CA LEU A 188 -3.08 20.65 -18.93
C LEU A 188 -1.90 20.69 -17.95
N PHE A 189 -1.34 19.52 -17.65
CA PHE A 189 -0.17 19.38 -16.78
C PHE A 189 1.11 19.86 -17.46
N ASP A 190 1.87 20.73 -16.80
CA ASP A 190 3.24 21.12 -17.18
C ASP A 190 4.24 20.70 -16.11
N ALA A 191 4.99 19.64 -16.41
CA ALA A 191 6.01 19.09 -15.53
C ALA A 191 7.11 20.09 -15.12
N LYS A 192 7.34 21.16 -15.90
CA LYS A 192 8.34 22.19 -15.56
C LYS A 192 7.91 23.10 -14.42
N THR A 193 6.61 23.19 -14.16
CA THR A 193 6.03 24.00 -13.09
C THR A 193 5.73 23.20 -11.82
N ALA A 194 5.81 21.88 -11.91
CA ALA A 194 5.54 20.99 -10.79
C ALA A 194 6.64 21.09 -9.71
N PRO A 195 6.28 21.00 -8.42
CA PRO A 195 7.26 21.03 -7.35
C PRO A 195 8.18 19.80 -7.44
N ALA A 196 9.49 19.99 -7.24
CA ALA A 196 10.44 18.88 -7.21
C ALA A 196 10.72 18.46 -5.76
N LEU A 197 10.98 17.16 -5.55
CA LEU A 197 11.56 16.74 -4.27
C LEU A 197 12.98 17.30 -4.12
N PRO A 198 13.40 17.69 -2.90
CA PRO A 198 14.79 18.05 -2.66
C PRO A 198 15.69 16.83 -2.89
N VAL A 199 16.36 16.77 -4.05
CA VAL A 199 17.14 15.60 -4.50
C VAL A 199 18.20 15.20 -3.47
N ALA A 200 18.84 16.17 -2.83
CA ALA A 200 19.83 15.93 -1.77
C ALA A 200 19.28 15.14 -0.57
N SER A 201 17.98 15.28 -0.28
CA SER A 201 17.32 14.56 0.81
C SER A 201 16.75 13.19 0.39
N TRP A 202 16.66 12.89 -0.91
CA TRP A 202 16.03 11.69 -1.44
C TRP A 202 16.92 10.95 -2.45
N PRO A 203 18.10 10.44 -2.03
CA PRO A 203 18.94 9.66 -2.93
C PRO A 203 18.27 8.34 -3.34
N LYS A 204 18.65 7.79 -4.50
CA LYS A 204 18.03 6.59 -5.09
C LYS A 204 17.86 5.41 -4.11
N PRO A 205 18.86 5.01 -3.29
CA PRO A 205 18.67 3.92 -2.32
C PRO A 205 17.54 4.19 -1.30
N ARG A 206 17.39 5.46 -0.88
CA ARG A 206 16.31 5.87 0.02
C ARG A 206 14.96 5.82 -0.68
N LEU A 207 14.89 6.17 -1.96
CA LEU A 207 13.66 6.10 -2.76
C LEU A 207 13.21 4.65 -2.98
N GLU A 208 14.11 3.74 -3.36
CA GLU A 208 13.76 2.33 -3.58
C GLU A 208 13.27 1.67 -2.29
N LYS A 209 13.91 1.97 -1.15
CA LYS A 209 13.46 1.51 0.16
C LYS A 209 12.13 2.15 0.57
N ALA A 210 11.93 3.43 0.26
CA ALA A 210 10.68 4.13 0.53
C ALA A 210 9.52 3.58 -0.33
N TYR A 211 9.77 3.21 -1.58
CA TYR A 211 8.80 2.57 -2.48
C TYR A 211 8.28 1.25 -1.87
N ARG A 212 9.19 0.38 -1.42
CA ARG A 212 8.83 -0.86 -0.70
C ARG A 212 8.00 -0.56 0.54
N ASN A 213 8.47 0.34 1.39
CA ASN A 213 7.77 0.67 2.64
C ASN A 213 6.39 1.30 2.38
N TYR A 214 6.25 2.09 1.32
CA TYR A 214 4.98 2.70 0.92
C TYR A 214 3.95 1.63 0.56
N ALA A 215 4.32 0.61 -0.22
CA ALA A 215 3.42 -0.50 -0.53
C ALA A 215 3.05 -1.34 0.71
N MET A 216 4.05 -1.64 1.55
CA MET A 216 3.84 -2.38 2.81
C MET A 216 2.91 -1.63 3.77
N GLU A 217 2.98 -0.29 3.81
CA GLU A 217 2.18 0.54 4.70
C GLU A 217 0.67 0.32 4.51
N TYR A 218 0.21 0.09 3.27
CA TYR A 218 -1.21 -0.20 3.02
C TYR A 218 -1.67 -1.50 3.69
N VAL A 219 -0.88 -2.56 3.62
CA VAL A 219 -1.21 -3.84 4.26
C VAL A 219 -1.08 -3.74 5.78
N ARG A 220 -0.07 -2.99 6.26
CA ARG A 220 0.11 -2.65 7.67
C ARG A 220 -1.11 -1.96 8.26
N THR A 221 -1.70 -0.99 7.56
CA THR A 221 -2.95 -0.34 8.00
C THR A 221 -4.16 -1.25 7.82
N ALA A 222 -4.23 -1.96 6.69
CA ALA A 222 -5.38 -2.76 6.32
C ALA A 222 -5.67 -3.91 7.28
N ALA A 223 -4.67 -4.66 7.72
CA ALA A 223 -4.91 -5.87 8.51
C ALA A 223 -5.59 -5.59 9.87
N PRO A 224 -5.14 -4.62 10.70
CA PRO A 224 -5.88 -4.26 11.91
C PRO A 224 -7.27 -3.67 11.62
N VAL A 225 -7.42 -2.89 10.54
CA VAL A 225 -8.73 -2.34 10.14
C VAL A 225 -9.72 -3.46 9.78
N MET A 226 -9.25 -4.53 9.10
CA MET A 226 -10.07 -5.72 8.83
C MET A 226 -10.58 -6.35 10.13
N VAL A 227 -9.69 -6.53 11.11
CA VAL A 227 -10.04 -7.13 12.40
C VAL A 227 -11.04 -6.25 13.17
N GLN A 228 -10.84 -4.93 13.16
CA GLN A 228 -11.74 -4.00 13.83
C GLN A 228 -13.13 -3.92 13.17
N LEU A 229 -13.17 -4.03 11.85
CA LEU A 229 -14.41 -3.89 11.09
C LEU A 229 -15.23 -5.20 11.06
N PHE A 230 -14.58 -6.34 10.85
CA PHE A 230 -15.25 -7.63 10.63
C PHE A 230 -15.10 -8.61 11.80
N GLY A 231 -14.29 -8.27 12.80
CA GLY A 231 -13.94 -9.20 13.87
C GLY A 231 -12.84 -10.18 13.46
N PRO A 232 -12.21 -10.86 14.43
CA PRO A 232 -11.01 -11.65 14.20
C PRO A 232 -11.23 -12.90 13.34
N GLU A 233 -12.41 -13.53 13.38
CA GLU A 233 -12.70 -14.74 12.61
C GLU A 233 -12.83 -14.44 11.11
N ASP A 234 -13.74 -13.54 10.73
CA ASP A 234 -13.93 -13.12 9.34
C ASP A 234 -12.67 -12.46 8.78
N ALA A 235 -12.01 -11.60 9.55
CA ALA A 235 -10.74 -11.00 9.12
C ALA A 235 -9.66 -12.05 8.87
N SER A 236 -9.55 -13.06 9.74
CA SER A 236 -8.59 -14.16 9.56
C SER A 236 -8.82 -14.90 8.24
N TYR A 237 -10.07 -15.24 7.94
CA TYR A 237 -10.44 -15.90 6.69
C TYR A 237 -10.08 -15.05 5.47
N LEU A 238 -10.46 -13.77 5.46
CA LEU A 238 -10.26 -12.87 4.32
C LEU A 238 -8.76 -12.58 4.09
N LEU A 239 -8.00 -12.29 5.16
CA LEU A 239 -6.56 -12.03 5.07
C LEU A 239 -5.79 -13.26 4.60
N HIS A 240 -6.13 -14.45 5.10
CA HIS A 240 -5.50 -15.71 4.69
C HIS A 240 -5.80 -16.03 3.22
N LEU A 241 -7.07 -15.99 2.82
CA LEU A 241 -7.48 -16.28 1.45
C LEU A 241 -6.81 -15.32 0.45
N THR A 242 -6.81 -14.01 0.73
CA THR A 242 -6.11 -13.04 -0.12
C THR A 242 -4.63 -13.37 -0.24
N GLY A 243 -3.95 -13.63 0.89
CA GLY A 243 -2.54 -14.00 0.89
C GLY A 243 -2.27 -15.22 0.02
N LYS A 244 -3.09 -16.26 0.15
CA LYS A 244 -2.93 -17.49 -0.61
C LYS A 244 -3.06 -17.27 -2.12
N LEU A 245 -4.09 -16.55 -2.54
CA LEU A 245 -4.32 -16.24 -3.95
C LEU A 245 -3.18 -15.40 -4.54
N ILE A 246 -2.77 -14.35 -3.84
CA ILE A 246 -1.70 -13.45 -4.31
C ILE A 246 -0.35 -14.16 -4.30
N GLY A 247 -0.03 -14.90 -3.25
CA GLY A 247 1.21 -15.68 -3.18
C GLY A 247 1.34 -16.67 -4.36
N MET A 248 0.27 -17.37 -4.72
CA MET A 248 0.29 -18.28 -5.88
C MET A 248 0.57 -17.55 -7.19
N GLN A 249 -0.04 -16.38 -7.40
CA GLN A 249 0.11 -15.61 -8.64
C GLN A 249 1.45 -14.90 -8.74
N SER A 250 2.05 -14.52 -7.60
CA SER A 250 3.26 -13.69 -7.57
C SER A 250 4.56 -14.47 -7.45
N PHE A 251 4.53 -15.80 -7.27
CA PHE A 251 5.74 -16.58 -6.98
C PHE A 251 6.86 -16.36 -8.00
N ASP A 252 6.62 -16.57 -9.29
CA ASP A 252 7.69 -16.53 -10.31
C ASP A 252 8.35 -15.13 -10.40
N GLU A 253 7.55 -14.07 -10.31
CA GLU A 253 8.04 -12.69 -10.34
C GLU A 253 8.94 -12.39 -9.12
N VAL A 254 8.50 -12.79 -7.92
CA VAL A 254 9.27 -12.60 -6.69
C VAL A 254 10.52 -13.50 -6.69
N ALA A 255 10.40 -14.75 -7.11
CA ALA A 255 11.50 -15.70 -7.17
C ALA A 255 12.61 -15.21 -8.11
N SER A 256 12.24 -14.71 -9.29
CA SER A 256 13.19 -14.11 -10.24
C SER A 256 13.99 -12.96 -9.60
N ALA A 257 13.32 -12.05 -8.89
CA ALA A 257 13.97 -10.92 -8.21
C ALA A 257 14.86 -11.35 -7.04
N LEU A 258 14.52 -12.46 -6.36
CA LEU A 258 15.31 -13.04 -5.29
C LEU A 258 16.41 -14.00 -5.79
N SER A 259 16.53 -14.21 -7.11
CA SER A 259 17.43 -15.21 -7.73
C SER A 259 17.15 -16.64 -7.26
N ALA A 260 15.88 -16.96 -7.05
CA ALA A 260 15.35 -18.27 -6.70
C ALA A 260 14.57 -18.88 -7.88
N GLY A 261 14.19 -20.15 -7.74
CA GLY A 261 13.39 -20.88 -8.72
C GLY A 261 12.35 -21.78 -8.07
N ARG A 262 11.55 -22.43 -8.90
CA ARG A 262 10.63 -23.51 -8.49
C ARG A 262 11.41 -24.71 -7.98
N GLY A 263 10.81 -25.50 -7.08
CA GLY A 263 11.48 -26.65 -6.45
C GLY A 263 10.62 -27.34 -5.40
N GLY A 264 11.29 -27.94 -4.41
CA GLY A 264 10.68 -28.54 -3.22
C GLY A 264 10.84 -27.68 -1.98
N ALA A 265 10.69 -28.30 -0.80
CA ALA A 265 10.76 -27.62 0.49
C ALA A 265 12.07 -26.83 0.71
N GLY A 266 13.22 -27.36 0.26
CA GLY A 266 14.52 -26.72 0.42
C GLY A 266 14.70 -25.46 -0.43
N GLU A 267 14.28 -25.49 -1.70
CA GLU A 267 14.27 -24.31 -2.56
C GLU A 267 13.32 -23.24 -2.00
N PHE A 268 12.15 -23.66 -1.52
CA PHE A 268 11.19 -22.75 -0.91
C PHE A 268 11.69 -22.12 0.40
N ALA A 269 12.34 -22.90 1.27
CA ALA A 269 12.94 -22.39 2.51
C ALA A 269 14.01 -21.33 2.24
N SER A 270 14.87 -21.58 1.25
CA SER A 270 15.89 -20.62 0.81
C SER A 270 15.26 -19.35 0.23
N PHE A 271 14.22 -19.50 -0.59
CA PHE A 271 13.43 -18.38 -1.10
C PHE A 271 12.80 -17.56 0.02
N LEU A 272 12.20 -18.22 1.02
CA LEU A 272 11.52 -17.54 2.12
C LEU A 272 12.50 -16.78 3.03
N GLN A 273 13.69 -17.34 3.28
CA GLN A 273 14.76 -16.63 4.00
C GLN A 273 15.24 -15.39 3.25
N ALA A 274 15.39 -15.48 1.92
CA ALA A 274 15.73 -14.32 1.09
C ALA A 274 14.62 -13.27 1.10
N LEU A 275 13.35 -13.69 1.10
CA LEU A 275 12.19 -12.82 1.19
C LEU A 275 12.13 -12.08 2.53
N PHE A 276 12.37 -12.74 3.67
CA PHE A 276 12.48 -12.06 4.97
C PHE A 276 13.56 -10.98 4.95
N THR A 277 14.75 -11.30 4.45
CA THR A 277 15.85 -10.34 4.33
C THR A 277 15.45 -9.13 3.47
N ALA A 278 14.75 -9.35 2.34
CA ALA A 278 14.29 -8.28 1.47
C ALA A 278 13.21 -7.37 2.11
N GLN A 279 12.48 -7.88 3.11
CA GLN A 279 11.47 -7.15 3.88
C GLN A 279 12.05 -6.38 5.07
N ASP A 280 13.34 -6.53 5.36
CA ASP A 280 14.03 -6.12 6.59
C ASP A 280 13.58 -6.89 7.85
N ASP A 281 13.16 -8.15 7.68
CA ASP A 281 12.89 -9.07 8.79
C ASP A 281 14.17 -9.86 9.14
N ALA A 282 14.44 -10.01 10.44
CA ALA A 282 15.51 -10.86 10.96
C ALA A 282 14.98 -12.29 11.04
N ALA A 283 15.63 -13.23 10.35
CA ALA A 283 15.23 -14.62 10.34
C ALA A 283 16.44 -15.57 10.25
N GLU A 284 16.43 -16.62 11.06
CA GLU A 284 17.45 -17.67 11.07
C GLU A 284 16.84 -18.99 10.61
N MET A 285 17.55 -19.71 9.75
CA MET A 285 17.10 -21.00 9.22
C MET A 285 17.96 -22.14 9.77
N THR A 286 17.30 -23.20 10.21
CA THR A 286 17.90 -24.50 10.54
C THR A 286 17.28 -25.58 9.65
N SER A 287 18.03 -26.63 9.37
CA SER A 287 17.55 -27.77 8.59
C SER A 287 17.87 -29.08 9.31
N SER A 288 16.92 -30.01 9.30
CA SER A 288 17.07 -31.35 9.87
C SER A 288 16.19 -32.33 9.09
N GLU A 289 16.77 -33.45 8.64
CA GLU A 289 16.03 -34.57 8.02
C GLU A 289 15.05 -34.17 6.89
N GLY A 290 15.39 -33.16 6.08
CA GLY A 290 14.54 -32.68 4.98
C GLY A 290 13.41 -31.73 5.39
N THR A 291 13.27 -31.45 6.68
CA THR A 291 12.44 -30.37 7.22
C THR A 291 13.28 -29.12 7.45
N PHE A 292 12.72 -27.96 7.11
CA PHE A 292 13.36 -26.66 7.31
C PHE A 292 12.58 -25.85 8.33
N GLU A 293 13.28 -25.29 9.30
CA GLU A 293 12.69 -24.40 10.30
C GLU A 293 13.27 -23.00 10.14
N ILE A 294 12.42 -21.99 10.02
CA ILE A 294 12.82 -20.59 10.00
C ILE A 294 12.25 -19.89 11.23
N ARG A 295 13.15 -19.37 12.07
CA ARG A 295 12.82 -18.52 13.21
C ARG A 295 12.87 -17.06 12.79
N GLN A 296 11.71 -16.49 12.49
CA GLN A 296 11.54 -15.06 12.19
C GLN A 296 11.51 -14.26 13.50
N GLN A 297 12.60 -13.59 13.82
CA GLN A 297 12.81 -12.83 15.06
C GLN A 297 12.15 -11.44 15.03
N SER A 298 11.97 -10.84 13.85
CA SER A 298 11.27 -9.56 13.70
C SER A 298 10.25 -9.62 12.58
N TRP A 299 9.24 -8.75 12.65
CA TRP A 299 8.22 -8.63 11.63
C TRP A 299 7.95 -7.17 11.31
N LYS A 300 8.65 -6.65 10.30
CA LYS A 300 8.68 -5.23 9.98
C LYS A 300 7.31 -4.66 9.65
N LEU A 301 6.45 -5.46 9.02
CA LEU A 301 5.11 -5.04 8.62
C LEU A 301 4.25 -4.62 9.82
N MET A 302 4.31 -5.35 10.93
CA MET A 302 3.47 -5.12 12.13
C MET A 302 4.24 -4.62 13.37
N ASP A 303 5.53 -4.36 13.20
CA ASP A 303 6.40 -3.72 14.21
C ASP A 303 5.77 -2.41 14.73
N ASP A 304 5.68 -2.17 16.04
CA ASP A 304 5.03 -0.97 16.62
C ASP A 304 3.56 -0.68 16.23
N VAL A 305 2.81 -1.65 15.70
CA VAL A 305 1.35 -1.48 15.52
C VAL A 305 0.67 -1.64 16.89
N ALA A 306 0.12 -0.53 17.40
CA ALA A 306 -0.43 -0.45 18.76
C ALA A 306 -1.71 -1.28 18.95
N ASP A 307 -2.59 -1.28 17.94
CA ASP A 307 -3.87 -1.98 17.90
C ASP A 307 -3.78 -3.34 17.20
N TYR A 308 -2.60 -3.96 17.26
CA TYR A 308 -2.35 -5.27 16.68
C TYR A 308 -3.22 -6.36 17.32
N HIS A 309 -3.74 -7.25 16.48
CA HIS A 309 -4.44 -8.46 16.90
C HIS A 309 -3.78 -9.69 16.25
N PRO A 310 -3.68 -10.86 16.92
CA PRO A 310 -3.06 -12.07 16.36
C PRO A 310 -3.60 -12.50 14.99
N ALA A 311 -4.87 -12.20 14.70
CA ALA A 311 -5.48 -12.44 13.39
C ALA A 311 -4.75 -11.76 12.21
N CYS A 312 -4.02 -10.66 12.45
CA CYS A 312 -3.20 -10.02 11.43
C CYS A 312 -2.09 -10.94 10.89
N ALA A 313 -1.64 -11.93 11.67
CA ALA A 313 -0.62 -12.89 11.21
C ALA A 313 -1.12 -13.78 10.04
N LYS A 314 -2.44 -13.84 9.82
CA LYS A 314 -3.03 -14.52 8.66
C LYS A 314 -2.63 -13.91 7.32
N VAL A 315 -2.17 -12.66 7.30
CA VAL A 315 -1.50 -12.06 6.14
C VAL A 315 -0.31 -12.93 5.71
N LEU A 316 0.61 -13.23 6.64
CA LEU A 316 1.82 -14.00 6.33
C LEU A 316 1.50 -15.47 6.06
N GLU A 317 0.65 -16.08 6.90
CA GLU A 317 0.30 -17.50 6.77
C GLU A 317 -0.28 -17.80 5.38
N GLY A 318 -1.30 -17.03 4.96
CA GLY A 318 -1.87 -17.18 3.63
C GLY A 318 -0.85 -16.89 2.54
N LEU A 319 -0.09 -15.80 2.66
CA LEU A 319 0.89 -15.39 1.66
C LEU A 319 1.96 -16.45 1.41
N PHE A 320 2.49 -17.04 2.48
CA PHE A 320 3.57 -18.02 2.38
C PHE A 320 3.06 -19.39 1.94
N GLU A 321 1.86 -19.81 2.35
CA GLU A 321 1.19 -20.97 1.76
C GLU A 321 0.97 -20.79 0.25
N GLY A 322 0.55 -19.59 -0.18
CA GLY A 322 0.35 -19.26 -1.58
C GLY A 322 1.65 -19.31 -2.37
N LEU A 323 2.72 -18.69 -1.84
CA LEU A 323 4.04 -18.71 -2.47
C LEU A 323 4.61 -20.15 -2.54
N ALA A 324 4.38 -20.98 -1.52
CA ALA A 324 4.79 -22.38 -1.54
C ALA A 324 4.07 -23.19 -2.63
N ALA A 325 2.75 -23.00 -2.76
CA ALA A 325 1.97 -23.60 -3.85
C ALA A 325 2.39 -23.08 -5.23
N GLY A 326 2.86 -21.83 -5.31
CA GLY A 326 3.49 -21.28 -6.50
C GLY A 326 4.87 -21.89 -6.79
N CYS A 327 5.66 -22.22 -5.77
CA CYS A 327 6.99 -22.81 -5.87
C CYS A 327 6.97 -24.25 -6.39
N GLY A 328 6.09 -25.08 -5.83
CA GLY A 328 6.04 -26.51 -6.11
C GLY A 328 4.79 -27.17 -5.54
N ARG A 329 4.60 -28.46 -5.87
CA ARG A 329 3.50 -29.25 -5.30
C ARG A 329 3.92 -29.85 -3.96
N HIS A 330 2.94 -29.99 -3.06
CA HIS A 330 3.08 -30.69 -1.78
C HIS A 330 4.10 -30.09 -0.80
N ILE A 331 4.41 -28.80 -0.91
CA ILE A 331 5.22 -28.09 0.08
C ILE A 331 4.30 -27.63 1.21
N GLY A 332 4.45 -28.23 2.39
CA GLY A 332 3.79 -27.82 3.62
C GLY A 332 4.44 -26.57 4.19
N VAL A 333 3.63 -25.60 4.66
CA VAL A 333 4.12 -24.41 5.38
C VAL A 333 3.26 -24.21 6.61
N HIS A 334 3.88 -24.25 7.78
CA HIS A 334 3.19 -24.14 9.05
C HIS A 334 3.81 -23.05 9.91
N MET A 335 2.98 -22.11 10.36
CA MET A 335 3.40 -21.07 11.30
C MET A 335 2.98 -21.46 12.72
N ARG A 336 3.92 -21.36 13.67
CA ARG A 336 3.64 -21.36 15.11
C ARG A 336 4.08 -20.01 15.67
N ALA A 337 3.16 -19.36 16.38
CA ALA A 337 3.41 -18.08 17.03
C ALA A 337 3.26 -18.22 18.56
N PRO A 338 4.04 -17.45 19.35
CA PRO A 338 3.82 -17.28 20.78
C PRO A 338 2.41 -16.78 21.11
N ALA A 339 2.04 -16.88 22.39
CA ALA A 339 0.83 -16.23 22.90
C ALA A 339 0.86 -14.73 22.55
N GLY A 340 -0.19 -14.24 21.89
CA GLY A 340 -0.26 -12.86 21.39
C GLY A 340 0.20 -12.68 19.94
N GLY A 341 0.62 -13.74 19.24
CA GLY A 341 0.81 -13.73 17.78
C GLY A 341 1.93 -12.83 17.28
N ARG A 342 2.90 -12.46 18.11
CA ARG A 342 4.04 -11.61 17.75
C ARG A 342 5.33 -12.44 17.62
N PRO A 343 6.36 -11.93 16.93
CA PRO A 343 7.65 -12.60 16.86
C PRO A 343 8.23 -12.98 18.24
N PRO A 344 9.02 -14.06 18.36
CA PRO A 344 9.53 -14.87 17.24
C PRO A 344 8.45 -15.78 16.64
N LEU A 345 8.29 -15.75 15.31
CA LEU A 345 7.41 -16.66 14.57
C LEU A 345 8.23 -17.84 14.07
N MET A 346 7.75 -19.06 14.31
CA MET A 346 8.41 -20.28 13.87
C MET A 346 7.69 -20.79 12.62
N TRP A 347 8.44 -20.95 11.53
CA TRP A 347 7.94 -21.50 10.27
C TRP A 347 8.55 -22.87 10.05
N THR A 348 7.72 -23.89 9.83
CA THR A 348 8.14 -25.23 9.43
C THR A 348 7.77 -25.46 7.98
N ILE A 349 8.72 -25.97 7.18
CA ILE A 349 8.59 -26.22 5.75
C ILE A 349 9.00 -27.66 5.46
N GLU A 350 8.11 -28.43 4.84
CA GLU A 350 8.26 -29.88 4.59
C GLU A 350 7.72 -30.31 3.23
#